data_AF-A0A955ZMZ0-F1
#
_entry.id   AF-A0A955ZMZ0-F1
#
_cell.length_a   1.000
_cell.length_b   1.000
_cell.length_c   1.000
_cell.angle_alpha   90.00
_cell.angle_beta   90.00
_cell.angle_gamma   90.00
#
_symmetry.space_group_name_H-M   'P 1'
#
loop_
_entity.id
_entity.type
_entity.pdbx_description
1 polymer ?
#
loop_
_entity_poly.entity_id
_entity_poly.type
_entity_poly.pdbx_seq_one_letter_code
_entity_poly.pdbx_strand_id
1 'polypeptide(L)'
;MRRALQALGVLIALLLAAAGVLLAVVAAQPSTTHIERSRVLPQPAEDVFPLIDDMAAFAEWNPWRDLEPDASVEVSSESRGVGAWYAWKGEQVGSGR
;
A
#
# COMPACT_ATOMS: atom_id res chain seq x y z
N MET A 1 -2.42 -2.16 51.75
CA MET A 1 -3.45 -1.72 50.77
C MET A 1 -3.14 -0.36 50.15
N ARG A 2 -3.00 0.74 50.93
CA ARG A 2 -2.72 2.11 50.40
C ARG A 2 -1.52 2.23 49.45
N ARG A 3 -0.38 1.58 49.77
CA ARG A 3 0.82 1.57 48.89
C ARG A 3 0.60 0.81 47.56
N ALA A 4 -0.23 -0.23 47.57
CA ALA A 4 -0.56 -1.00 46.36
C ALA A 4 -1.48 -0.21 45.43
N LEU A 5 -2.49 0.48 45.99
CA LEU A 5 -3.34 1.42 45.25
C LEU A 5 -2.54 2.58 44.63
N GLN A 6 -1.56 3.12 45.37
CA GLN A 6 -0.65 4.16 44.86
C GLN A 6 0.25 3.65 43.73
N ALA A 7 0.85 2.47 43.87
CA ALA A 7 1.68 1.87 42.83
C ALA A 7 0.88 1.57 41.55
N LEU A 8 -0.35 1.08 41.68
CA LEU A 8 -1.25 0.85 40.56
C LEU A 8 -1.61 2.17 39.85
N GLY A 9 -1.91 3.23 40.60
CA GLY A 9 -2.19 4.56 40.03
C GLY A 9 -1.00 5.13 39.26
N VAL A 10 0.22 4.99 39.79
CA VAL A 10 1.45 5.41 39.09
C VAL A 10 1.66 4.61 37.81
N LEU A 11 1.46 3.29 37.84
CA LEU A 11 1.60 2.44 36.65
C LEU A 11 0.61 2.85 35.55
N ILE A 12 -0.66 3.09 35.89
CA ILE A 12 -1.67 3.54 34.94
C ILE A 12 -1.29 4.90 34.35
N ALA A 13 -0.85 5.86 35.16
CA ALA A 13 -0.41 7.17 34.69
C ALA A 13 0.77 7.07 33.71
N LEU A 14 1.74 6.19 33.98
CA LEU A 14 2.87 5.94 33.10
C LEU A 14 2.44 5.31 31.76
N LEU A 15 1.53 4.33 31.79
CA LEU A 15 0.99 3.72 30.57
C LEU A 15 0.22 4.74 29.71
N LEU A 16 -0.58 5.60 30.34
CA LEU A 16 -1.31 6.66 29.64
C LEU A 16 -0.35 7.70 29.05
N ALA A 17 0.70 8.08 29.78
CA ALA A 17 1.73 8.96 29.26
C ALA A 17 2.46 8.35 28.05
N ALA A 18 2.84 7.07 28.14
CA ALA A 18 3.49 6.35 27.05
C ALA A 18 2.58 6.24 25.81
N ALA A 19 1.29 5.93 26.01
CA ALA A 19 0.30 5.91 24.94
C ALA A 19 0.12 7.30 24.30
N GLY A 20 0.08 8.36 25.12
CA GLY A 20 -0.01 9.74 24.64
C GLY A 20 1.19 10.15 23.79
N VAL A 21 2.40 9.78 24.22
CA VAL A 21 3.63 10.01 23.43
C VAL A 21 3.60 9.23 22.12
N LEU A 22 3.20 7.95 22.14
CA LEU A 22 3.09 7.13 20.93
C LEU A 22 2.12 7.75 19.92
N LEU A 23 0.93 8.16 20.38
CA LEU A 23 -0.07 8.80 19.53
C LEU A 23 0.45 10.11 18.92
N ALA A 24 1.15 10.94 19.71
CA ALA A 24 1.75 12.17 19.21
C ALA A 24 2.82 11.90 18.13
N VAL A 25 3.66 10.88 18.33
CA VAL A 25 4.68 10.50 17.33
C VAL A 25 4.05 10.00 16.03
N VAL A 26 3.02 9.16 16.11
CA VAL A 26 2.29 8.65 14.93
C VAL A 26 1.59 9.79 14.19
N ALA A 27 0.91 10.68 14.92
CA ALA A 27 0.21 11.81 14.33
C ALA A 27 1.15 12.83 13.64
N ALA A 28 2.42 12.88 14.06
CA ALA A 28 3.43 13.75 13.46
C ALA A 28 4.13 13.13 12.24
N GLN A 29 3.87 11.86 11.89
CA GLN A 29 4.47 11.25 10.71
C GLN A 29 3.91 11.83 9.40
N PRO A 30 4.72 11.91 8.33
CA PRO A 30 4.23 12.29 7.01
C PRO A 30 3.12 11.34 6.53
N SER A 31 2.05 11.92 5.96
CA SER A 31 0.96 11.15 5.35
C SER A 31 1.32 10.56 3.98
N THR A 32 2.49 10.92 3.44
CA THR A 32 2.95 10.48 2.12
C THR A 32 4.33 9.87 2.25
N THR A 33 4.54 8.77 1.52
CA THR A 33 5.84 8.10 1.40
C THR A 33 6.15 7.95 -0.08
N HIS A 34 7.41 8.17 -0.45
CA HIS A 34 7.90 7.95 -1.81
C HIS A 34 8.72 6.67 -1.87
N ILE A 35 8.43 5.82 -2.86
CA ILE A 35 9.14 4.56 -3.10
C ILE A 35 9.53 4.54 -4.58
N GLU A 36 10.79 4.25 -4.87
CA GLU A 36 11.32 4.11 -6.23
C GLU A 36 12.08 2.79 -6.37
N ARG A 37 11.98 2.16 -7.54
CA ARG A 37 12.76 0.98 -7.92
C ARG A 37 13.17 1.11 -9.39
N SER A 38 14.43 0.77 -9.69
CA SER A 38 14.98 0.83 -11.04
C SER A 38 15.70 -0.47 -11.40
N ARG A 39 15.60 -0.89 -12.66
CA ARG A 39 16.37 -2.00 -13.23
C ARG A 39 16.68 -1.73 -14.70
N VAL A 40 17.89 -2.06 -15.14
CA VAL A 40 18.27 -2.00 -16.56
C VAL A 40 17.79 -3.28 -17.25
N LEU A 41 17.07 -3.12 -18.35
CA LEU A 41 16.61 -4.20 -19.22
C LEU A 41 17.38 -4.13 -20.55
N PRO A 42 17.86 -5.25 -21.11
CA PRO A 42 18.53 -5.27 -22.42
C PRO A 42 17.57 -5.09 -23.62
N GLN A 43 16.32 -4.71 -23.38
CA GLN A 43 15.28 -4.51 -24.39
C GLN A 43 15.16 -3.03 -24.79
N PRO A 44 14.87 -2.73 -26.07
CA PRO A 44 14.46 -1.41 -26.52
C PRO A 44 13.23 -0.89 -25.77
N ALA A 45 13.16 0.43 -25.56
CA ALA A 45 12.03 1.06 -24.88
C ALA A 45 10.70 0.89 -25.66
N GLU A 46 10.76 0.83 -26.99
CA GLU A 46 9.61 0.60 -27.86
C GLU A 46 8.91 -0.75 -27.64
N ASP A 47 9.64 -1.75 -27.15
CA ASP A 47 9.08 -3.07 -26.82
C ASP A 47 8.44 -3.08 -25.43
N VAL A 48 9.01 -2.33 -24.48
CA VAL A 48 8.61 -2.35 -23.07
C VAL A 48 7.51 -1.33 -22.78
N PHE A 49 7.62 -0.13 -23.35
CA PHE A 49 6.71 0.98 -23.06
C PHE A 49 5.23 0.64 -23.30
N PRO A 50 4.84 -0.06 -24.39
CA PRO A 50 3.45 -0.45 -24.61
C PRO A 50 2.85 -1.34 -23.50
N LEU A 51 3.67 -2.17 -22.84
CA LEU A 51 3.22 -3.01 -21.72
C LEU A 51 2.96 -2.21 -20.43
N ILE A 52 3.58 -1.03 -20.32
CA ILE A 52 3.45 -0.13 -19.16
C ILE A 52 2.35 0.90 -19.40
N ASP A 53 2.27 1.46 -20.61
CA ASP A 53 1.28 2.48 -20.98
C ASP A 53 -0.15 1.93 -21.03
N ASP A 54 -0.31 0.64 -21.34
CA ASP A 54 -1.61 -0.02 -21.47
C ASP A 54 -2.01 -0.78 -20.20
N MET A 55 -3.00 -0.26 -19.48
CA MET A 55 -3.55 -0.89 -18.27
C MET A 55 -4.23 -2.24 -18.54
N ALA A 56 -4.64 -2.53 -19.78
CA ALA A 56 -5.12 -3.85 -20.14
C ALA A 56 -3.97 -4.87 -20.24
N ALA A 57 -2.78 -4.44 -20.71
CA ALA A 57 -1.58 -5.26 -20.79
C ALA A 57 -0.90 -5.45 -19.43
N PHE A 58 -1.24 -4.64 -18.42
CA PHE A 58 -0.68 -4.78 -17.07
C PHE A 58 -0.87 -6.19 -16.49
N ALA A 59 -1.96 -6.87 -16.84
CA ALA A 59 -2.21 -8.24 -16.41
C ALA A 59 -1.12 -9.24 -16.87
N GLU A 60 -0.34 -8.93 -17.91
CA GLU A 60 0.74 -9.80 -18.40
C GLU A 60 1.96 -9.84 -17.47
N TRP A 61 2.16 -8.80 -16.67
CA TRP A 61 3.34 -8.66 -15.81
C TRP A 61 3.00 -8.23 -14.37
N ASN A 62 1.72 -8.16 -14.02
CA ASN A 62 1.26 -7.85 -12.67
C ASN A 62 1.74 -8.94 -11.69
N PRO A 63 2.60 -8.60 -10.71
CA PRO A 63 3.19 -9.58 -9.79
C PRO A 63 2.17 -10.27 -8.88
N TRP A 64 0.95 -9.73 -8.77
CA TRP A 64 -0.11 -10.25 -7.92
C TRP A 64 -1.08 -11.17 -8.65
N ARG A 65 -1.07 -11.17 -9.99
CA ARG A 65 -2.05 -11.95 -10.78
C ARG A 65 -1.91 -13.45 -10.52
N ASP A 66 -0.69 -13.95 -10.43
CA ASP A 66 -0.45 -15.38 -10.17
C ASP A 66 -0.83 -15.80 -8.76
N LEU A 67 -0.86 -14.85 -7.81
CA LEU A 67 -1.24 -15.11 -6.42
C LEU A 67 -2.75 -15.36 -6.27
N GLU A 68 -3.56 -14.67 -7.07
CA GLU A 68 -5.02 -14.85 -7.09
C GLU A 68 -5.59 -14.66 -8.51
N PRO A 69 -5.52 -15.70 -9.36
CA PRO A 69 -5.95 -15.60 -10.77
C PRO A 69 -7.43 -15.29 -10.96
N ASP A 70 -8.26 -15.62 -9.97
CA ASP A 70 -9.71 -15.41 -9.96
C ASP A 70 -10.12 -14.01 -9.46
N ALA A 71 -9.17 -13.15 -9.09
CA ALA A 71 -9.45 -11.78 -8.69
C ALA A 71 -10.12 -11.01 -9.84
N SER A 72 -11.18 -10.27 -9.53
CA SER A 72 -11.88 -9.46 -10.53
C SER A 72 -11.06 -8.23 -10.86
N VAL A 73 -10.99 -7.90 -12.15
CA VAL A 73 -10.24 -6.77 -12.69
C VAL A 73 -11.15 -5.92 -13.57
N GLU A 74 -11.06 -4.61 -13.41
CA GLU A 74 -11.70 -3.63 -14.27
C GLU A 74 -10.65 -2.65 -14.80
N VAL A 75 -10.78 -2.28 -16.07
CA VAL A 75 -9.91 -1.31 -16.74
C VAL A 75 -10.80 -0.23 -17.34
N SER A 76 -10.29 1.00 -17.40
CA SER A 76 -10.93 2.09 -18.16
C SER A 76 -11.23 1.69 -19.61
N SER A 77 -12.25 2.32 -20.20
CA SER A 77 -12.53 2.18 -21.65
C SER A 77 -11.31 2.56 -22.49
N GLU A 78 -10.65 3.64 -22.11
CA GLU A 78 -9.38 4.10 -22.65
C GLU A 78 -8.29 3.55 -21.74
N SER A 79 -7.67 2.44 -22.16
CA SER A 79 -6.70 1.73 -21.34
C SER A 79 -5.29 2.34 -21.38
N ARG A 80 -5.06 3.36 -22.22
CA ARG A 80 -3.74 3.97 -22.45
C ARG A 80 -3.71 5.46 -22.13
N GLY A 81 -2.52 5.93 -21.76
CA GLY A 81 -2.23 7.34 -21.55
C GLY A 81 -2.87 7.94 -20.29
N VAL A 82 -2.86 9.28 -20.23
CA VAL A 82 -3.30 10.02 -19.05
C VAL A 82 -4.78 9.77 -18.77
N GLY A 83 -5.08 9.29 -17.57
CA GLY A 83 -6.44 8.99 -17.12
C GLY A 83 -6.84 7.52 -17.25
N ALA A 84 -6.01 6.68 -17.87
CA ALA A 84 -6.16 5.24 -17.81
C ALA A 84 -6.02 4.74 -16.37
N TRP A 85 -6.81 3.73 -15.99
CA TRP A 85 -6.77 3.15 -14.66
C TRP A 85 -7.05 1.65 -14.70
N TYR A 86 -6.59 0.96 -13.66
CA TYR A 86 -6.78 -0.46 -13.40
C TYR A 86 -7.28 -0.61 -11.97
N ALA A 87 -8.40 -1.30 -11.78
CA ALA A 87 -8.93 -1.63 -10.46
C ALA A 87 -8.96 -3.15 -10.29
N TRP A 88 -8.72 -3.61 -9.07
CA TRP A 88 -8.78 -5.02 -8.73
C TRP A 88 -9.53 -5.26 -7.43
N LYS A 89 -10.05 -6.47 -7.30
CA LYS A 89 -10.64 -6.98 -6.07
C LYS A 89 -10.43 -8.49 -5.97
N GLY A 90 -9.74 -8.91 -4.92
CA GLY A 90 -9.52 -10.30 -4.53
C GLY A 90 -9.53 -10.44 -3.02
N GLU A 91 -9.68 -11.67 -2.55
CA GLU A 91 -9.70 -12.05 -1.13
C GLU A 91 -8.28 -12.02 -0.53
N GLN A 92 -7.27 -12.42 -1.31
CA GLN A 92 -5.87 -12.48 -0.88
C GLN A 92 -5.09 -11.23 -1.30
N VAL A 93 -5.30 -10.75 -2.53
CA VAL A 93 -4.61 -9.57 -3.07
C VAL A 93 -5.26 -8.24 -2.66
N GLY A 94 -6.37 -8.29 -1.92
CA GLY A 94 -7.12 -7.13 -1.49
C GLY A 94 -7.80 -6.40 -2.65
N SER A 95 -8.02 -5.10 -2.51
CA SER A 95 -8.66 -4.28 -3.55
C SER A 95 -8.08 -2.88 -3.63
N GLY A 96 -8.10 -2.31 -4.82
CA GLY A 96 -7.62 -0.94 -5.05
C GLY A 96 -7.89 -0.46 -6.47
N ARG A 97 -7.50 0.80 -6.70
CA ARG A 97 -7.53 1.51 -7.98
C ARG A 97 -6.47 2.61 -7.96
#